data_AF-A0A6B0UK61-F1
#
_entry.id   AF-A0A6B0UK61-F1
#
_cell.length_a   1.000
_cell.length_b   1.000
_cell.length_c   1.000
_cell.angle_alpha   90.00
_cell.angle_beta   90.00
_cell.angle_gamma   90.00
#
_symmetry.space_group_name_H-M   'P 1'
#
loop_
_entity.id
_entity.type
_entity.pdbx_description
1 polymer ?
#
loop_
_entity_poly.entity_id
_entity_poly.type
_entity_poly.pdbx_seq_one_letter_code
_entity_poly.pdbx_strand_id
1 'polypeptide(L)'
;FCEQRGPVQRRMEEKLSKALNPTELSVENESHMHNVPKGSETHFRVTVVSASFEGKSLVQQHALVYGAVKEELQNPVHALAIETSTPAKWKGQTKQSPPCLGGMKSETKHRT
;
A
#
# COMPACT_ATOMS: atom_id res chain seq x y z
N PHE A 1 -15.89 17.03 5.47
CA PHE A 1 -15.14 16.52 4.29
C PHE A 1 -13.66 16.49 4.64
N CYS A 2 -13.20 15.55 5.46
CA CYS A 2 -11.78 15.40 5.79
C CYS A 2 -11.55 14.06 6.51
N GLU A 3 -11.57 12.92 5.81
CA GLU A 3 -11.38 11.62 6.50
C GLU A 3 -10.86 10.48 5.61
N GLN A 4 -9.94 10.79 4.68
CA GLN A 4 -9.28 9.76 3.85
C GLN A 4 -7.85 9.42 4.29
N ARG A 5 -7.31 10.02 5.35
CA ARG A 5 -5.97 9.69 5.87
C ARG A 5 -5.93 9.65 7.40
N GLY A 6 -5.67 8.47 7.95
CA GLY A 6 -5.54 8.27 9.40
C GLY A 6 -4.33 9.01 10.00
N PRO A 7 -4.29 9.20 11.33
CA PRO A 7 -3.12 9.79 12.00
C PRO A 7 -1.86 8.94 11.84
N VAL A 8 -2.00 7.61 11.78
CA VAL A 8 -0.90 6.65 11.57
C VAL A 8 -0.32 6.78 10.15
N GLN A 9 -1.19 6.82 9.15
CA GLN A 9 -0.80 6.98 7.75
C GLN A 9 0.08 8.21 7.53
N ARG A 10 -0.33 9.37 8.07
CA ARG A 10 0.43 10.63 7.95
C ARG A 10 1.82 10.53 8.56
N ARG A 11 1.96 9.92 9.74
CA ARG A 11 3.26 9.75 10.40
C ARG A 11 4.18 8.83 9.60
N MET A 12 3.63 7.75 9.04
CA MET A 12 4.39 6.86 8.14
C MET A 12 4.86 7.61 6.90
N GLU A 13 3.98 8.39 6.25
CA GLU A 13 4.34 9.21 5.09
C GLU A 13 5.49 10.17 5.40
N GLU A 14 5.40 10.92 6.50
CA GLU A 14 6.44 11.87 6.89
C GLU A 14 7.78 11.19 7.19
N LYS A 15 7.79 10.10 7.97
CA LYS A 15 9.02 9.37 8.30
C LYS A 15 9.66 8.75 7.06
N LEU A 16 8.88 8.12 6.20
CA LEU A 16 9.38 7.50 4.97
C LEU A 16 9.91 8.55 3.99
N SER A 17 9.19 9.66 3.84
CA SER A 17 9.63 10.79 3.03
C SER A 17 10.99 11.31 3.50
N LYS A 18 11.15 11.53 4.80
CA LYS A 18 12.39 12.05 5.39
C LYS A 18 13.55 11.05 5.37
N ALA A 19 13.28 9.76 5.57
CA ALA A 19 14.32 8.73 5.68
C ALA A 19 14.83 8.24 4.31
N LEU A 20 13.96 8.15 3.30
CA LEU A 20 14.26 7.50 2.03
C LEU A 20 14.27 8.46 0.83
N ASN A 21 13.83 9.70 1.04
CA ASN A 21 13.67 10.75 0.04
C ASN A 21 13.12 10.21 -1.30
N PRO A 22 11.97 9.52 -1.26
CA PRO A 22 11.42 8.85 -2.42
C PRO A 22 10.95 9.85 -3.47
N THR A 23 11.07 9.46 -4.73
CA THR A 23 10.46 10.18 -5.86
C THR A 23 8.94 10.00 -5.86
N GLU A 24 8.44 8.86 -5.39
CA GLU A 24 7.00 8.59 -5.23
C GLU A 24 6.74 7.84 -3.92
N LEU A 25 5.72 8.25 -3.17
CA LEU A 25 5.32 7.63 -1.90
C LEU A 25 3.79 7.54 -1.83
N SER A 26 3.28 6.31 -1.66
CA SER A 26 1.86 6.06 -1.42
C SER A 26 1.69 5.15 -0.21
N VAL A 27 0.80 5.54 0.71
CA VAL A 27 0.40 4.72 1.86
C VAL A 27 -1.10 4.54 1.81
N GLU A 28 -1.57 3.30 1.69
CA GLU A 28 -2.98 2.92 1.59
C GLU A 28 -3.35 1.98 2.73
N ASN A 29 -4.54 2.14 3.31
CA ASN A 29 -5.05 1.26 4.35
C ASN A 29 -5.96 0.20 3.70
N GLU A 30 -5.51 -1.07 3.70
CA GLU A 30 -6.22 -2.21 3.08
C GLU A 30 -7.06 -3.02 4.11
N SER A 31 -7.26 -2.49 5.33
CA SER A 31 -8.05 -3.16 6.38
C SER A 31 -9.50 -3.49 6.00
N HIS A 32 -10.05 -2.84 4.97
CA HIS A 32 -11.43 -3.01 4.50
C HIS A 32 -11.75 -4.39 3.88
N MET A 33 -10.74 -5.21 3.57
CA MET A 33 -10.90 -6.47 2.82
C MET A 33 -11.16 -7.71 3.71
N HIS A 34 -11.03 -7.59 5.03
CA HIS A 34 -11.31 -8.70 5.94
C HIS A 34 -12.47 -8.31 6.85
N ASN A 35 -13.22 -9.31 7.32
CA ASN A 35 -14.41 -9.17 8.17
C ASN A 35 -14.05 -8.70 9.61
N VAL A 36 -13.15 -7.71 9.71
CA VAL A 36 -12.65 -7.08 10.93
C VAL A 36 -13.54 -5.88 11.27
N PRO A 37 -13.73 -5.57 12.56
CA PRO A 37 -14.56 -4.44 12.97
C PRO A 37 -14.05 -3.13 12.34
N LYS A 38 -14.99 -2.29 11.87
CA LYS A 38 -14.73 -0.96 11.30
C LYS A 38 -13.78 -0.19 12.21
N GLY A 39 -12.62 0.23 11.68
CA GLY A 39 -11.58 0.96 12.42
C GLY A 39 -10.34 0.14 12.79
N SER A 40 -10.26 -1.13 12.39
CA SER A 40 -9.05 -1.93 12.59
C SER A 40 -7.95 -1.54 11.59
N GLU A 41 -7.11 -0.57 11.94
CA GLU A 41 -5.88 -0.18 11.22
C GLU A 41 -4.80 -1.29 11.29
N THR A 42 -5.13 -2.47 10.79
CA THR A 42 -4.33 -3.70 10.95
C THR A 42 -3.43 -3.95 9.75
N HIS A 43 -3.90 -3.66 8.54
CA HIS A 43 -3.20 -3.89 7.28
C HIS A 43 -2.98 -2.58 6.52
N PHE A 44 -1.72 -2.27 6.25
CA PHE A 44 -1.33 -1.12 5.44
C PHE A 44 -0.48 -1.57 4.25
N ARG A 45 -0.63 -0.88 3.13
CA ARG A 45 0.22 -1.01 1.95
C ARG A 45 1.02 0.26 1.75
N VAL A 46 2.33 0.12 1.62
CA VAL A 46 3.26 1.21 1.43
C VAL A 46 4.02 0.97 0.14
N THR A 47 3.82 1.83 -0.83
CA THR A 47 4.57 1.84 -2.08
C THR A 47 5.58 2.97 -2.05
N VAL A 48 6.87 2.63 -2.18
CA VAL A 48 7.98 3.59 -2.15
C VAL A 48 8.82 3.45 -3.39
N VAL A 49 9.00 4.56 -4.10
CA VAL A 49 9.90 4.63 -5.26
C VAL A 49 11.08 5.51 -4.91
N SER A 50 12.27 4.94 -4.83
CA SER A 50 13.48 5.70 -4.50
C SER A 50 14.71 5.15 -5.22
N ALA A 51 15.61 6.04 -5.62
CA ALA A 51 16.92 5.68 -6.15
C ALA A 51 17.78 4.97 -5.07
N SER A 52 17.48 5.17 -3.79
CA SER A 52 18.13 4.51 -2.64
C SER A 52 18.01 2.98 -2.65
N PHE A 53 17.10 2.43 -3.46
CA PHE A 53 16.90 0.98 -3.63
C PHE A 53 17.74 0.39 -4.75
N GLU A 54 18.39 1.22 -5.58
CA GLU A 54 19.24 0.75 -6.65
C GLU A 54 20.44 -0.03 -6.09
N GLY A 55 20.68 -1.22 -6.64
CA GLY A 55 21.74 -2.13 -6.16
C GLY A 55 21.44 -2.85 -4.83
N LYS A 56 20.26 -2.65 -4.20
CA LYS A 56 19.87 -3.36 -2.97
C LYS A 56 18.98 -4.56 -3.27
N SER A 57 19.12 -5.64 -2.51
CA SER A 57 18.19 -6.77 -2.59
C SER A 57 16.82 -6.40 -2.04
N LEU A 58 15.76 -7.10 -2.47
CA LEU A 58 14.39 -6.85 -2.02
C LEU A 58 14.26 -6.89 -0.48
N VAL A 59 14.96 -7.81 0.18
CA VAL A 59 15.01 -7.90 1.64
C VAL A 59 15.64 -6.66 2.27
N GLN A 60 16.73 -6.14 1.70
CA GLN A 60 17.37 -4.91 2.19
C GLN A 60 16.47 -3.69 1.98
N GLN A 61 15.78 -3.60 0.85
CA GLN A 61 14.82 -2.53 0.57
C GLN A 61 13.68 -2.55 1.60
N HIS A 62 13.11 -3.73 1.85
CA HIS A 62 12.06 -3.91 2.86
C HIS A 62 12.56 -3.58 4.26
N ALA A 63 13.79 -3.98 4.62
CA ALA A 63 14.38 -3.69 5.91
C ALA A 63 14.54 -2.18 6.16
N LEU A 64 14.86 -1.39 5.12
CA LEU A 64 14.98 0.07 5.22
C LEU A 64 13.62 0.73 5.46
N VAL A 65 12.61 0.33 4.68
CA VAL A 65 11.24 0.84 4.85
C VAL A 65 10.70 0.44 6.22
N TYR A 66 10.82 -0.84 6.58
CA TYR A 66 10.40 -1.35 7.88
C TYR A 66 11.10 -0.62 9.02
N GLY A 67 12.41 -0.40 8.93
CA GLY A 67 13.18 0.34 9.94
C GLY A 67 12.66 1.76 10.18
N ALA A 68 12.23 2.46 9.12
CA ALA A 68 11.70 3.82 9.22
C ALA A 68 10.31 3.89 9.86
N VAL A 69 9.47 2.86 9.71
CA VAL A 69 8.10 2.82 10.25
C VAL A 69 7.93 1.88 11.43
N LYS A 70 8.99 1.16 11.85
CA LYS A 70 8.96 0.17 12.93
C LYS A 70 8.42 0.76 14.22
N GLU A 71 8.74 2.01 14.52
CA GLU A 71 8.24 2.73 15.71
C GLU A 71 6.72 2.93 15.66
N GLU A 72 6.15 3.18 14.47
CA GLU A 72 4.68 3.31 14.28
C GLU A 72 4.00 1.93 14.24
N LEU A 73 4.74 0.86 13.95
CA LEU A 73 4.24 -0.52 13.97
C LEU A 73 4.17 -1.12 15.39
N GLN A 74 4.67 -0.44 16.43
CA GLN A 74 4.69 -1.01 17.79
C GLN A 74 3.29 -1.09 18.45
N ASN A 75 2.25 -0.51 17.84
CA ASN A 75 0.80 -0.65 18.12
C ASN A 75 0.06 0.23 17.09
N PRO A 76 -1.06 -0.13 16.41
CA PRO A 76 -1.89 -1.34 16.36
C PRO A 76 -1.76 -2.16 15.04
N VAL A 77 -0.75 -1.90 14.21
CA VAL A 77 -0.60 -2.51 12.87
C VAL A 77 -0.10 -3.95 12.97
N HIS A 78 -0.86 -4.90 12.42
CA HIS A 78 -0.50 -6.33 12.43
C HIS A 78 0.35 -6.75 11.22
N ALA A 79 0.11 -6.15 10.05
CA ALA A 79 0.85 -6.45 8.83
C ALA A 79 1.01 -5.22 7.94
N LEU A 80 2.19 -5.10 7.32
CA LEU A 80 2.53 -4.04 6.39
C LEU A 80 3.00 -4.66 5.07
N ALA A 81 2.26 -4.43 3.99
CA ALA A 81 2.70 -4.74 2.64
C ALA A 81 3.64 -3.62 2.16
N ILE A 82 4.89 -3.98 1.88
CA ILE A 82 5.92 -3.05 1.40
C ILE A 82 6.15 -3.35 -0.07
N GLU A 83 5.99 -2.34 -0.92
CA GLU A 83 6.32 -2.41 -2.34
C GLU A 83 7.40 -1.38 -2.64
N THR A 84 8.60 -1.84 -2.95
CA THR A 84 9.73 -0.97 -3.28
C THR A 84 10.08 -1.07 -4.75
N SER A 85 10.31 0.09 -5.37
CA SER A 85 10.71 0.16 -6.77
C SER A 85 11.78 1.23 -6.98
N THR A 86 12.64 1.04 -7.97
CA THR A 86 13.54 2.11 -8.40
C THR A 86 12.80 3.04 -9.36
N PRO A 87 13.12 4.34 -9.40
CA PRO A 87 12.52 5.27 -10.35
C PRO A 87 12.72 4.83 -11.81
N ALA A 88 13.83 4.16 -12.11
CA ALA A 88 14.08 3.57 -13.44
C ALA A 88 13.13 2.41 -13.80
N LYS A 89 12.63 1.66 -12.81
CA LYS A 89 11.68 0.54 -13.02
C LYS A 89 10.23 0.95 -12.84
N TRP A 90 9.98 1.99 -12.07
CA TRP A 90 8.65 2.50 -11.80
C TRP A 90 8.05 3.16 -13.04
N LYS A 91 7.15 2.45 -13.73
CA LYS A 91 6.44 2.96 -14.93
C LYS A 91 5.20 3.81 -14.60
N GLY A 92 5.10 4.37 -13.38
CA GLY A 92 3.93 5.13 -12.95
C GLY A 92 2.70 4.24 -12.79
N GLN A 93 2.72 3.30 -11.83
CA GLN A 93 1.53 2.52 -11.49
C GLN A 93 0.52 3.41 -10.74
N THR A 94 -0.21 4.24 -11.48
CA THR A 94 -1.58 4.56 -11.10
C THR A 94 -2.43 3.37 -11.51
N LYS A 95 -2.44 2.31 -10.69
CA LYS A 95 -3.56 1.35 -10.75
C LYS A 95 -4.81 2.07 -10.25
N GLN A 96 -5.36 2.95 -11.08
CA GLN A 96 -6.80 3.10 -11.07
C GLN A 96 -7.32 1.74 -11.51
N SER A 97 -7.93 1.03 -10.56
CA SER A 97 -8.60 -0.25 -10.78
C SER A 97 -9.34 -0.21 -12.11
N PRO A 98 -9.10 -1.15 -13.04
CA PRO A 98 -9.99 -1.32 -14.17
C PRO A 98 -11.40 -1.51 -13.61
N PRO A 99 -12.41 -0.75 -14.06
CA PRO A 99 -13.77 -0.95 -13.60
C PRO A 99 -14.16 -2.40 -13.92
N CYS A 100 -14.48 -3.15 -12.87
CA CYS A 100 -14.99 -4.51 -12.98
C CYS A 100 -16.30 -4.46 -13.77
N LEU A 101 -16.25 -4.78 -15.06
CA LEU A 101 -17.40 -4.99 -15.92
C LEU A 101 -17.99 -6.39 -15.63
N GLY A 102 -18.52 -6.57 -14.42
CA GLY A 102 -19.23 -7.77 -13.99
C GLY A 102 -20.72 -7.64 -14.23
N GLY A 103 -21.18 -7.92 -15.46
CA GLY A 103 -22.61 -7.80 -15.79
C GLY A 103 -23.06 -8.42 -17.11
N MET A 104 -22.42 -9.49 -17.59
CA MET A 104 -22.98 -10.31 -18.66
C MET A 104 -23.94 -11.34 -18.04
N LYS A 105 -25.25 -11.08 -18.16
CA LYS A 105 -26.28 -12.10 -17.96
C LYS A 105 -26.16 -13.08 -19.12
N SER A 106 -25.45 -14.20 -18.92
CA SER A 106 -25.52 -15.33 -19.85
C SER A 106 -26.86 -16.02 -19.66
N GLU A 107 -27.79 -15.71 -20.55
CA GLU A 107 -28.98 -16.48 -20.83
C GLU A 107 -28.61 -17.95 -21.08
N THR A 108 -29.16 -18.88 -20.31
CA THR A 108 -29.02 -20.32 -20.55
C THR A 108 -30.37 -21.00 -20.33
N LYS A 109 -30.95 -21.43 -21.46
CA LYS A 109 -32.02 -22.42 -21.68
C LYS A 109 -32.66 -23.06 -20.45
N HIS A 110 -33.99 -22.96 -20.36
CA HIS A 110 -34.81 -24.11 -20.00
C HIS A 110 -35.74 -24.46 -21.14
N ARG A 111 -35.53 -25.68 -21.63
CA ARG A 111 -36.36 -26.46 -22.53
C ARG A 111 -37.32 -27.23 -21.65
N THR A 112 -38.63 -27.04 -21.79
CA THR A 112 -39.69 -28.07 -21.73
C THR A 112 -40.96 -27.44 -22.29
#